data_AF-A0A8X9ADQ1-F1
#
_entry.id   AF-A0A8X9ADQ1-F1
#
_cell.length_a   1.000
_cell.length_b   1.000
_cell.length_c   1.000
_cell.angle_alpha   90.00
_cell.angle_beta   90.00
_cell.angle_gamma   90.00
#
_symmetry.space_group_name_H-M   'P 1'
#
loop_
_entity.id
_entity.type
_entity.pdbx_description
1 polymer ?
#
loop_
_entity_poly.entity_id
_entity_poly.type
_entity_poly.pdbx_seq_one_letter_code
_entity_poly.pdbx_strand_id
1 'polypeptide(L)'
;MPSTNCTTIYKLVQRAEDDDIEDVGNQLFGDGSSTMSVLEKKKRFEELYGVVRPDAIHAHPPNVVKCKGSGSRLPSKVEAAKKAAVKPPRRCGKCHKMVNHDSRNCDKERSKKQK
;
A
#
# COMPACT_ATOMS: atom_id res chain seq x y z
N MET A 1 -0.11 -62.55 14.07
CA MET A 1 -0.34 -61.13 14.43
C MET A 1 0.13 -60.29 13.25
N PRO A 2 -0.76 -59.83 12.35
CA PRO A 2 -0.33 -59.01 11.23
C PRO A 2 0.07 -57.62 11.75
N SER A 3 1.31 -57.21 11.45
CA SER A 3 1.81 -55.87 11.75
C SER A 3 1.11 -54.87 10.86
N THR A 4 0.22 -54.07 11.44
CA THR A 4 -0.35 -52.90 10.78
C THR A 4 0.79 -51.92 10.49
N ASN A 5 1.05 -51.69 9.21
CA ASN A 5 2.07 -50.74 8.77
C ASN A 5 1.66 -49.30 9.14
N CYS A 6 2.67 -48.48 9.47
CA CYS A 6 2.52 -47.07 9.89
C CYS A 6 1.63 -46.25 8.93
N THR A 7 1.66 -46.57 7.63
CA THR A 7 0.85 -45.91 6.60
C THR A 7 -0.66 -46.13 6.77
N THR A 8 -1.09 -47.27 7.30
CA THR A 8 -2.51 -47.54 7.57
C THR A 8 -2.99 -46.78 8.79
N ILE A 9 -2.14 -46.64 9.81
CA ILE A 9 -2.42 -45.82 11.00
C ILE A 9 -2.55 -44.35 10.60
N TYR A 10 -1.62 -43.82 9.80
CA TYR A 10 -1.71 -42.44 9.29
C TYR A 10 -2.99 -42.21 8.48
N LYS A 11 -3.36 -43.13 7.58
CA LYS A 11 -4.58 -42.98 6.77
C LYS A 11 -5.88 -43.07 7.59
N LEU A 12 -5.89 -43.84 8.68
CA LEU A 12 -7.05 -43.92 9.58
C LEU A 12 -7.20 -42.67 10.44
N VAL A 13 -6.09 -42.11 10.93
CA VAL A 13 -6.09 -40.84 11.68
C VAL A 13 -6.53 -39.69 10.77
N GLN A 14 -6.01 -39.61 9.56
CA GLN A 14 -6.33 -38.54 8.62
C GLN A 14 -7.81 -38.55 8.18
N ARG A 15 -8.40 -39.74 8.02
CA ARG A 15 -9.83 -39.88 7.70
C ARG A 15 -10.75 -39.45 8.84
N ALA A 16 -10.33 -39.69 10.09
CA ALA A 16 -11.10 -39.32 11.26
C ALA A 16 -11.10 -37.79 11.52
N GLU A 17 -10.12 -37.04 11.00
CA GLU A 17 -10.05 -35.58 11.17
C GLU A 17 -10.84 -34.81 10.10
N ASP A 18 -11.12 -35.41 8.93
CA ASP A 18 -11.80 -34.74 7.81
C ASP A 18 -13.34 -34.78 7.92
N ASP A 19 -13.93 -35.85 8.49
CA ASP A 19 -15.39 -36.01 8.61
C ASP A 19 -16.01 -35.03 9.64
N ASP A 20 -15.25 -34.56 10.63
CA ASP A 20 -15.72 -33.60 11.65
C ASP A 20 -15.70 -32.13 11.18
N ILE A 21 -14.93 -31.80 10.13
CA ILE A 21 -14.80 -30.42 9.63
C ILE A 21 -16.02 -30.02 8.77
N GLU A 22 -16.57 -30.96 8.00
CA GLU A 22 -17.73 -30.70 7.13
C GLU A 22 -19.01 -30.43 7.95
N ASP A 23 -19.22 -31.13 9.06
CA ASP A 23 -20.37 -30.91 9.95
C ASP A 23 -20.27 -29.59 10.74
N VAL A 24 -19.07 -29.25 11.23
CA VAL A 24 -18.84 -27.94 11.87
C VAL A 24 -19.02 -26.80 10.87
N GLY A 25 -18.61 -26.98 9.61
CA GLY A 25 -18.89 -26.02 8.53
C GLY A 25 -20.39 -25.81 8.32
N ASN A 26 -21.19 -26.87 8.35
CA ASN A 26 -22.64 -26.79 8.22
C ASN A 26 -23.31 -26.23 9.50
N GLN A 27 -22.78 -26.49 10.69
CA GLN A 27 -23.29 -25.85 11.92
C GLN A 27 -22.93 -24.35 12.02
N LEU A 28 -21.75 -23.94 11.53
CA LEU A 28 -21.32 -22.54 11.56
C LEU A 28 -21.96 -21.70 10.44
N PHE A 29 -22.20 -22.30 9.27
CA PHE A 29 -22.63 -21.57 8.06
C PHE A 29 -23.94 -22.09 7.43
N GLY A 30 -24.47 -23.23 7.86
CA GLY A 30 -25.61 -23.91 7.23
C GLY A 30 -26.98 -23.36 7.60
N ASP A 31 -27.15 -22.78 8.79
CA ASP A 31 -28.49 -22.43 9.30
C ASP A 31 -28.68 -20.90 9.47
N GLY A 32 -28.11 -20.12 8.56
CA GLY A 32 -28.14 -18.65 8.67
C GLY A 32 -28.14 -17.87 7.35
N SER A 33 -28.13 -18.52 6.19
CA SER A 33 -28.50 -17.83 4.95
C SER A 33 -30.01 -17.73 4.88
N SER A 34 -30.60 -16.96 5.79
CA SER A 34 -31.94 -16.46 5.58
C SER A 34 -31.90 -15.76 4.22
N THR A 35 -32.66 -16.27 3.25
CA THR A 35 -32.98 -15.62 1.99
C THR A 35 -33.88 -14.41 2.28
N MET A 36 -33.47 -13.58 3.24
CA MET A 36 -34.10 -12.32 3.59
C MET A 36 -34.03 -11.46 2.36
N SER A 37 -35.20 -10.96 1.97
CA SER A 37 -35.31 -10.01 0.90
C SER A 37 -34.40 -8.81 1.20
N VAL A 38 -33.86 -8.18 0.14
CA VAL A 38 -32.99 -7.00 0.29
C VAL A 38 -33.67 -5.91 1.13
N LEU A 39 -35.00 -5.84 1.09
CA LEU A 39 -35.82 -4.89 1.87
C LEU A 39 -35.79 -5.19 3.37
N GLU A 40 -35.88 -6.45 3.78
CA GLU A 40 -35.84 -6.82 5.21
C GLU A 40 -34.46 -6.57 5.81
N LYS A 41 -33.39 -6.80 5.03
CA LYS A 41 -32.03 -6.47 5.45
C LYS A 41 -31.87 -4.97 5.71
N LYS A 42 -32.37 -4.12 4.79
CA LYS A 42 -32.34 -2.65 4.96
C LYS A 42 -33.03 -2.22 6.26
N LYS A 43 -34.26 -2.69 6.48
CA LYS A 43 -35.04 -2.34 7.68
C LYS A 43 -34.34 -2.72 8.98
N ARG A 44 -33.75 -3.92 9.05
CA ARG A 44 -33.01 -4.35 10.24
C ARG A 44 -31.79 -3.48 10.55
N PHE A 45 -31.07 -3.03 9.52
CA PHE A 45 -29.95 -2.11 9.73
C PHE A 45 -30.41 -0.74 10.25
N GLU A 46 -31.52 -0.22 9.73
CA GLU A 46 -32.07 1.06 10.18
C GLU A 46 -32.59 0.98 11.62
N GLU A 47 -33.21 -0.13 11.99
CA GLU A 47 -33.69 -0.39 13.36
C GLU A 47 -32.52 -0.57 14.35
N LEU A 48 -31.48 -1.30 13.97
CA LEU A 48 -30.33 -1.58 14.83
C LEU A 48 -29.47 -0.34 15.09
N TYR A 49 -29.23 0.47 14.06
CA TYR A 49 -28.36 1.64 14.15
C TYR A 49 -29.13 2.96 14.36
N GLY A 50 -30.46 2.94 14.25
CA GLY A 50 -31.32 4.13 14.40
C GLY A 50 -31.12 5.18 13.30
N VAL A 51 -30.49 4.82 12.18
CA VAL A 51 -30.12 5.73 11.09
C VAL A 51 -30.60 5.15 9.76
N VAL A 52 -31.26 5.99 8.96
CA VAL A 52 -31.72 5.63 7.62
C VAL A 52 -30.54 5.36 6.69
N ARG A 53 -30.58 4.25 5.95
CA ARG A 53 -29.51 3.88 5.03
C ARG A 53 -29.55 4.79 3.80
N PRO A 54 -28.45 5.44 3.40
CA PRO A 54 -28.42 6.22 2.17
C PRO A 54 -28.58 5.32 0.93
N ASP A 55 -29.32 5.81 -0.07
CA ASP A 55 -29.58 5.08 -1.32
C ASP A 55 -28.34 4.94 -2.19
N ALA A 56 -27.45 5.94 -2.14
CA ALA A 56 -26.19 5.97 -2.88
C ALA A 56 -25.02 6.15 -1.92
N ILE A 57 -24.02 5.27 -2.03
CA ILE A 57 -22.75 5.37 -1.30
C ILE A 57 -21.68 5.76 -2.32
N HIS A 58 -21.08 6.95 -2.16
CA HIS A 58 -19.95 7.36 -2.95
C HIS A 58 -18.65 6.94 -2.26
N ALA A 59 -18.12 5.77 -2.63
CA ALA A 59 -16.82 5.32 -2.15
C ALA A 59 -15.71 6.00 -2.96
N HIS A 60 -14.95 6.88 -2.32
CA HIS A 60 -13.73 7.41 -2.92
C HIS A 60 -12.66 6.32 -3.02
N PRO A 61 -11.86 6.30 -4.10
CA PRO A 61 -10.70 5.42 -4.16
C PRO A 61 -9.75 5.74 -2.99
N PRO A 62 -9.02 4.73 -2.47
CA PRO A 62 -8.09 4.96 -1.39
C PRO A 62 -7.02 5.97 -1.82
N ASN A 63 -6.58 6.80 -0.88
CA ASN A 63 -5.48 7.71 -1.12
C ASN A 63 -4.23 6.91 -1.52
N VAL A 64 -3.66 7.25 -2.69
CA VAL A 64 -2.43 6.60 -3.15
C VAL A 64 -1.29 7.02 -2.23
N VAL A 65 -0.90 6.12 -1.33
CA VAL A 65 0.26 6.31 -0.46
C VAL A 65 1.53 5.93 -1.23
N LYS A 66 2.61 6.68 -1.00
CA LYS A 66 3.91 6.35 -1.57
C LYS A 66 4.47 5.09 -0.90
N CYS A 67 4.32 3.93 -1.54
CA CYS A 67 4.97 2.68 -1.14
C CYS A 67 6.47 2.68 -1.45
N LYS A 68 7.24 1.77 -0.83
CA LYS A 68 8.65 1.53 -1.20
C LYS A 68 8.74 1.19 -2.68
N GLY A 69 9.51 1.97 -3.45
CA GLY A 69 9.59 1.84 -4.92
C GLY A 69 8.60 2.70 -5.70
N SER A 70 7.71 3.44 -5.02
CA SER A 70 6.91 4.49 -5.65
C SER A 70 7.70 5.81 -5.68
N GLY A 71 7.83 6.38 -6.87
CA GLY A 71 8.63 7.58 -7.13
C GLY A 71 9.66 7.37 -8.24
N SER A 72 10.20 8.47 -8.75
CA SER A 72 11.27 8.42 -9.76
C SER A 72 12.59 7.96 -9.12
N ARG A 73 13.41 7.24 -9.88
CA ARG A 73 14.77 6.84 -9.48
C ARG A 73 15.59 8.06 -9.02
N LEU A 74 16.24 7.94 -7.87
CA LEU A 74 17.26 8.92 -7.43
C LEU A 74 18.47 8.85 -8.37
N PRO A 75 18.87 9.95 -9.02
CA PRO A 75 20.02 9.94 -9.91
C PRO A 75 21.33 9.76 -9.12
N SER A 76 22.28 9.04 -9.70
CA SER A 76 23.64 8.92 -9.14
C SER A 76 24.37 10.27 -9.16
N LYS A 77 25.39 10.42 -8.31
CA LYS A 77 26.26 11.62 -8.28
C LYS A 77 26.82 11.94 -9.68
N VAL A 78 27.21 10.91 -10.43
CA VAL A 78 27.73 11.04 -11.80
C VAL A 78 26.66 11.60 -12.75
N GLU A 79 25.42 11.11 -12.63
CA GLU A 79 24.31 11.54 -13.49
C GLU A 79 23.88 12.98 -13.17
N ALA A 80 23.86 13.34 -11.89
CA ALA A 80 23.60 14.70 -11.46
C ALA A 80 24.69 15.67 -11.97
N ALA A 81 25.96 15.28 -11.88
CA ALA A 81 27.08 16.08 -12.37
C ALA A 81 27.03 16.28 -13.89
N LYS A 82 26.74 15.23 -14.66
CA LYS A 82 26.55 15.33 -16.12
C LYS A 82 25.41 16.30 -16.48
N LYS A 83 24.27 16.20 -15.80
CA LYS A 83 23.14 17.12 -15.99
C LYS A 83 23.49 18.57 -15.63
N ALA A 84 24.34 18.78 -14.63
CA ALA A 84 24.82 20.13 -14.27
C ALA A 84 25.83 20.68 -15.30
N ALA A 85 26.67 19.82 -15.88
CA ALA A 85 27.67 20.21 -16.88
C ALA A 85 27.05 20.61 -18.24
N VAL A 86 25.92 20.01 -18.61
CA VAL A 86 25.20 20.35 -19.86
C VAL A 86 24.61 21.77 -19.82
N LYS A 87 24.35 22.32 -18.63
CA LYS A 87 23.78 23.66 -18.50
C LYS A 87 24.81 24.71 -18.94
N PRO A 88 24.48 25.59 -19.90
CA PRO A 88 25.42 26.60 -20.36
C PRO A 88 25.75 27.60 -19.24
N PRO A 89 27.01 28.05 -19.12
CA PRO A 89 27.39 29.05 -18.14
C PRO A 89 26.72 30.39 -18.44
N ARG A 90 26.33 31.11 -17.38
CA ARG A 90 25.73 32.44 -17.46
C ARG A 90 26.65 33.48 -16.83
N ARG A 91 26.57 34.73 -17.30
CA ARG A 91 27.27 35.85 -16.68
C ARG A 91 26.62 36.16 -15.33
N CYS A 92 27.37 36.00 -14.24
CA CYS A 92 26.88 36.37 -12.92
C CYS A 92 26.90 37.90 -12.74
N GLY A 93 25.79 38.49 -12.28
CA GLY A 93 25.66 39.94 -12.11
C GLY A 93 26.55 40.55 -11.02
N LYS A 94 27.08 39.75 -10.08
CA LYS A 94 27.99 40.23 -9.02
C LYS A 94 29.46 40.07 -9.39
N CYS A 95 29.85 38.91 -9.91
CA CYS A 95 31.25 38.64 -10.21
C CYS A 95 31.65 38.92 -11.65
N HIS A 96 30.67 39.13 -12.54
CA HIS A 96 30.80 39.33 -13.98
C HIS A 96 31.53 38.22 -14.74
N LYS A 97 31.73 37.05 -14.11
CA LYS A 97 32.33 35.86 -14.74
C LYS A 97 31.24 34.98 -15.38
N MET A 98 31.61 34.24 -16.43
CA MET A 98 30.78 33.20 -17.05
C MET A 98 30.89 31.89 -16.26
N VAL A 99 29.92 31.61 -15.41
CA VAL A 99 29.97 30.54 -14.41
C VAL A 99 28.59 29.94 -14.16
N ASN A 100 28.54 28.76 -13.51
CA ASN A 100 27.30 28.04 -13.22
C ASN A 100 26.67 28.44 -11.86
N HIS A 101 26.91 29.67 -11.39
CA HIS A 101 26.26 30.23 -10.20
C HIS A 101 25.52 31.53 -10.53
N ASP A 102 24.47 31.81 -9.75
CA ASP A 102 23.73 33.07 -9.82
C ASP A 102 24.30 34.11 -8.84
N SER A 103 23.89 35.37 -8.97
CA SER A 103 24.25 36.46 -8.06
C SER A 103 23.97 36.10 -6.59
N ARG A 104 22.88 35.38 -6.32
CA ARG A 104 22.51 34.93 -4.96
C ARG A 104 23.50 33.92 -4.37
N ASN A 105 24.14 33.09 -5.20
CA ASN A 105 25.08 32.05 -4.80
C ASN A 105 26.52 32.37 -5.23
N CYS A 106 26.87 33.66 -5.29
CA CYS A 106 28.19 34.09 -5.73
C CYS A 106 29.19 34.04 -4.57
N ASP A 107 30.31 33.33 -4.77
CA ASP A 107 31.31 33.13 -3.72
C ASP A 107 32.07 34.41 -3.35
N LYS A 108 32.11 35.42 -4.23
CA LYS A 108 32.79 36.71 -3.97
C LYS A 108 32.31 37.42 -2.70
N GLU A 109 31.05 37.23 -2.31
CA GLU A 109 30.47 37.80 -1.09
C GLU A 109 30.33 36.76 0.03
N ARG A 110 30.36 35.45 -0.30
CA ARG A 110 30.26 34.36 0.68
C ARG A 110 31.55 34.23 1.49
N SER A 111 32.70 34.47 0.86
CA SER A 111 34.02 34.47 1.50
C SER A 111 34.24 35.62 2.50
N LYS A 112 33.41 36.67 2.47
CA LYS A 112 33.52 37.80 3.42
C LYS A 112 32.82 37.54 4.77
N LYS A 113 32.04 36.46 4.90
CA LYS A 113 31.28 36.11 6.11
C LYS A 113 31.97 35.09 7.03
N GLN A 114 33.18 34.66 6.70
CA GLN A 114 34.03 33.85 7.57
C GLN A 114 35.12 34.74 8.16
N LYS A 115 34.77 35.59 9.13
CA LYS A 115 35.71 36.20 10.05
C LYS A 115 35.03 36.40 11.40
#